data_AF-A0A849S1L1-F1
#
_entry.id   AF-A0A849S1L1-F1
#
_cell.length_a   1.000
_cell.length_b   1.000
_cell.length_c   1.000
_cell.angle_alpha   90.00
_cell.angle_beta   90.00
_cell.angle_gamma   90.00
#
_symmetry.space_group_name_H-M   'P 1'
#
loop_
_entity.id
_entity.type
_entity.pdbx_description
1 polymer ?
#
loop_
_entity_poly.entity_id
_entity_poly.type
_entity_poly.pdbx_seq_one_letter_code
_entity_poly.pdbx_strand_id
1 'polypeptide(L)'
;MKTHTLLIACTLLLLTRVGNAPAQTYPLPAVPGDRVVAASANDSVLITVDHDQTLLDVARQYNLGQSEIVTLNPKIDRWLVKKGTVVRLPNRRILPDTPHDGITLNIAEYRMYYYPANQPGVVKSFAHGVGRQDWQTPLGKTHVAKKVKNPEWHPPESIRREHAANGDPLPAVVPPGPHNPLGAYALHLALPGEYRIHGTDIDKIFGIGMQITHGCVRMYPEDIEALYNSAPVGTPVYIVKQPIKVGWLDNVLYVEAHPDLEGEEKTQDQRFAIALELIRKANGGELPEFDQVALNKALTDIDATPVPLYERLPPLEGEVPVVAPPVIPEIAPVPVVKAPKPAVKSKAPLHAVAGKTAKPAVVGKAKKPEPVLASKVKKPTLTSADKTSKKVAVAAKKTPEPVSKTKKTTATGAKTKKTTTAKGRDQASSAGYFRGV
;
A
#
# COMPACT_ATOMS: atom_id res chain seq x y z
N MET A 1 -51.20 -50.54 7.71
CA MET A 1 -50.88 -49.10 7.73
C MET A 1 -49.41 -48.95 8.06
N LYS A 2 -48.57 -48.57 7.09
CA LYS A 2 -47.13 -48.30 7.28
C LYS A 2 -46.92 -46.83 6.96
N THR A 3 -46.52 -46.05 7.96
CA THR A 3 -46.22 -44.62 7.84
C THR A 3 -44.78 -44.44 7.36
N HIS A 4 -44.62 -43.84 6.19
CA HIS A 4 -43.32 -43.42 5.67
C HIS A 4 -42.99 -42.02 6.19
N THR A 5 -41.93 -41.91 6.99
CA THR A 5 -41.33 -40.64 7.41
C THR A 5 -40.44 -40.11 6.27
N LEU A 6 -40.84 -38.99 5.67
CA LEU A 6 -40.11 -38.30 4.62
C LEU A 6 -39.07 -37.36 5.27
N LEU A 7 -37.78 -37.68 5.14
CA LEU A 7 -36.69 -36.74 5.47
C LEU A 7 -36.63 -35.67 4.39
N ILE A 8 -36.95 -34.42 4.75
CA ILE A 8 -36.69 -33.25 3.92
C ILE A 8 -35.27 -32.78 4.23
N ALA A 9 -34.32 -33.13 3.35
CA ALA A 9 -32.99 -32.55 3.36
C ALA A 9 -33.07 -31.12 2.80
N CYS A 10 -33.00 -30.13 3.67
CA CYS A 10 -32.98 -28.71 3.31
C CYS A 10 -31.53 -28.32 2.98
N THR A 11 -31.11 -28.51 1.74
CA THR A 11 -29.80 -28.09 1.24
C THR A 11 -29.86 -26.59 0.95
N LEU A 12 -29.38 -25.77 1.88
CA LEU A 12 -29.25 -24.33 1.70
C LEU A 12 -28.08 -24.03 0.75
N LEU A 13 -28.35 -23.92 -0.55
CA LEU A 13 -27.38 -23.43 -1.52
C LEU A 13 -27.25 -21.91 -1.36
N LEU A 14 -26.20 -21.46 -0.65
CA LEU A 14 -25.79 -20.07 -0.68
C LEU A 14 -25.11 -19.79 -2.04
N LEU A 15 -25.90 -19.34 -3.02
CA LEU A 15 -25.38 -18.76 -4.26
C LEU A 15 -24.82 -17.37 -3.94
N THR A 16 -23.55 -17.29 -3.59
CA THR A 16 -22.83 -16.01 -3.57
C THR A 16 -22.60 -15.57 -5.01
N ARG A 17 -23.29 -14.51 -5.43
CA ARG A 17 -22.97 -13.84 -6.69
C ARG A 17 -21.56 -13.27 -6.58
N VAL A 18 -20.65 -13.73 -7.44
CA VAL A 18 -19.30 -13.17 -7.59
C VAL A 18 -19.44 -11.83 -8.33
N GLY A 19 -19.67 -10.76 -7.57
CA GLY A 19 -19.37 -9.41 -8.02
C GLY A 19 -17.90 -9.10 -7.75
N ASN A 20 -17.29 -8.21 -8.53
CA ASN A 20 -16.03 -7.59 -8.13
C ASN A 20 -16.23 -7.00 -6.74
N ALA A 21 -15.43 -7.43 -5.76
CA ALA A 21 -15.57 -6.94 -4.41
C ALA A 21 -15.18 -5.46 -4.38
N PRO A 22 -16.06 -4.53 -3.97
CA PRO A 22 -15.63 -3.20 -3.60
C PRO A 22 -14.50 -3.25 -2.55
N ALA A 23 -13.77 -2.14 -2.44
CA ALA A 23 -12.74 -1.91 -1.43
C ALA A 23 -13.02 -2.59 -0.09
N GLN A 24 -12.01 -3.27 0.46
CA GLN A 24 -12.18 -3.96 1.74
C GLN A 24 -12.42 -2.91 2.84
N THR A 25 -13.60 -2.95 3.44
CA THR A 25 -14.06 -1.95 4.40
C THR A 25 -14.04 -2.54 5.80
N TYR A 26 -13.44 -1.82 6.74
CA TYR A 26 -13.32 -2.24 8.13
C TYR A 26 -13.95 -1.22 9.08
N PRO A 27 -14.66 -1.68 10.14
CA PRO A 27 -14.94 -0.80 11.27
C PRO A 27 -13.62 -0.44 11.97
N LEU A 28 -13.49 0.82 12.36
CA LEU A 28 -12.43 1.24 13.27
C LEU A 28 -12.67 0.63 14.67
N PRO A 29 -11.60 0.32 15.43
CA PRO A 29 -11.75 -0.20 16.78
C PRO A 29 -12.57 0.72 17.68
N ALA A 30 -13.35 0.13 18.59
CA ALA A 30 -14.18 0.87 19.53
C ALA A 30 -13.32 1.59 20.59
N VAL A 31 -12.19 0.99 20.97
CA VAL A 31 -11.24 1.57 21.93
C VAL A 31 -10.38 2.62 21.21
N PRO A 32 -10.37 3.88 21.67
CA PRO A 32 -9.51 4.91 21.07
C PRO A 32 -8.03 4.55 21.19
N GLY A 33 -7.31 4.64 20.07
CA GLY A 33 -5.88 4.33 19.99
C GLY A 33 -5.57 2.91 19.53
N ASP A 34 -6.55 2.01 19.57
CA ASP A 34 -6.43 0.70 18.95
C ASP A 34 -6.35 0.83 17.42
N ARG A 35 -5.55 -0.05 16.82
CA ARG A 35 -5.15 0.06 15.42
C ARG A 35 -5.26 -1.24 14.65
N VAL A 36 -5.64 -2.34 15.29
CA VAL A 36 -5.90 -3.58 14.58
C VAL A 36 -7.33 -3.59 14.10
N VAL A 37 -7.54 -3.78 12.80
CA VAL A 37 -8.86 -3.94 12.19
C VAL A 37 -9.02 -5.36 11.67
N ALA A 38 -10.25 -5.88 11.67
CA ALA A 38 -10.56 -7.24 11.24
C ALA A 38 -11.79 -7.25 10.32
N ALA A 39 -11.73 -8.06 9.25
CA ALA A 39 -12.87 -8.24 8.34
C ALA A 39 -13.90 -9.24 8.88
N SER A 40 -13.48 -10.14 9.74
CA SER A 40 -14.28 -11.16 10.41
C SER A 40 -13.73 -11.44 11.81
N ALA A 41 -14.56 -12.00 12.69
CA ALA A 41 -14.15 -12.48 14.00
C ALA A 41 -13.15 -13.66 13.91
N ASN A 42 -13.18 -14.43 12.82
CA ASN A 42 -12.34 -15.63 12.64
C ASN A 42 -10.86 -15.27 12.47
N ASP A 43 -9.93 -15.97 13.14
CA ASP A 43 -8.50 -15.68 13.03
C ASP A 43 -7.91 -15.89 11.62
N SER A 44 -8.54 -16.75 10.81
CA SER A 44 -8.16 -16.96 9.42
C SER A 44 -9.38 -16.98 8.50
N VAL A 45 -9.21 -16.43 7.30
CA VAL A 45 -10.20 -16.50 6.23
C VAL A 45 -9.65 -17.44 5.16
N LEU A 46 -10.36 -18.53 4.91
CA LEU A 46 -10.04 -19.51 3.88
C LEU A 46 -11.15 -19.49 2.84
N ILE A 47 -10.77 -19.53 1.56
CA ILE A 47 -11.69 -19.70 0.46
C ILE A 47 -11.33 -20.97 -0.31
N THR A 48 -12.32 -21.55 -0.99
CA THR A 48 -12.10 -22.63 -1.95
C THR A 48 -12.36 -22.10 -3.34
N VAL A 49 -11.38 -22.23 -4.22
CA VAL A 49 -11.49 -21.80 -5.62
C VAL A 49 -12.49 -22.68 -6.38
N ASP A 50 -13.39 -22.08 -7.14
CA ASP A 50 -14.51 -22.75 -7.81
C ASP A 50 -14.25 -23.12 -9.29
N HIS A 51 -13.21 -22.55 -9.90
CA HIS A 51 -12.73 -22.85 -11.25
C HIS A 51 -11.22 -22.61 -11.38
N ASP A 52 -10.58 -23.15 -12.41
CA ASP A 52 -9.16 -22.92 -12.65
C ASP A 52 -8.91 -21.45 -13.00
N GLN A 53 -8.00 -20.79 -12.28
CA GLN A 53 -7.64 -19.37 -12.45
C GLN A 53 -6.22 -19.10 -11.95
N THR A 54 -5.70 -17.88 -12.12
CA THR A 54 -4.43 -17.50 -11.49
C THR A 54 -4.63 -17.09 -10.03
N LEU A 55 -3.56 -17.13 -9.21
CA LEU A 55 -3.63 -16.58 -7.85
C LEU A 55 -3.81 -15.05 -7.87
N LEU A 56 -3.47 -14.40 -8.99
CA LEU A 56 -3.61 -12.96 -9.17
C LEU A 56 -5.06 -12.56 -9.46
N ASP A 57 -5.82 -13.43 -10.12
CA ASP A 57 -7.28 -13.27 -10.28
C ASP A 57 -7.96 -13.31 -8.93
N VAL A 58 -7.57 -14.27 -8.07
CA VAL A 58 -8.00 -14.32 -6.67
C VAL A 58 -7.60 -13.04 -5.94
N ALA A 59 -6.36 -12.56 -6.12
CA ALA A 59 -5.91 -11.31 -5.50
C ALA A 59 -6.86 -10.16 -5.84
N ARG A 60 -7.13 -9.95 -7.13
CA ARG A 60 -8.02 -8.88 -7.59
C ARG A 60 -9.44 -9.06 -7.06
N GLN A 61 -9.99 -10.28 -7.11
CA GLN A 61 -11.34 -10.58 -6.61
C GLN A 61 -11.52 -10.17 -5.15
N TYR A 62 -10.48 -10.31 -4.33
CA TYR A 62 -10.48 -9.99 -2.90
C TYR A 62 -9.73 -8.69 -2.55
N ASN A 63 -9.50 -7.82 -3.54
CA ASN A 63 -8.81 -6.53 -3.36
C ASN A 63 -7.42 -6.66 -2.72
N LEU A 64 -6.60 -7.61 -3.16
CA LEU A 64 -5.27 -7.90 -2.64
C LEU A 64 -4.17 -7.55 -3.63
N GLY A 65 -3.02 -7.13 -3.11
CA GLY A 65 -1.82 -6.97 -3.93
C GLY A 65 -1.21 -8.31 -4.29
N GLN A 66 -0.53 -8.38 -5.43
CA GLN A 66 0.17 -9.60 -5.87
C GLN A 66 1.14 -10.12 -4.80
N SER A 67 1.97 -9.25 -4.21
CA SER A 67 2.94 -9.69 -3.20
C SER A 67 2.25 -10.20 -1.94
N GLU A 68 1.15 -9.56 -1.52
CA GLU A 68 0.39 -9.95 -0.34
C GLU A 68 -0.18 -11.37 -0.48
N ILE A 69 -0.87 -11.69 -1.58
CA ILE A 69 -1.49 -13.02 -1.74
C ILE A 69 -0.45 -14.13 -1.91
N VAL A 70 0.67 -13.84 -2.60
CA VAL A 70 1.72 -14.83 -2.87
C VAL A 70 2.51 -15.14 -1.62
N THR A 71 2.91 -14.12 -0.86
CA THR A 71 3.62 -14.29 0.41
C THR A 71 2.76 -15.06 1.41
N LEU A 72 1.45 -14.81 1.45
CA LEU A 72 0.53 -15.50 2.34
C LEU A 72 0.29 -16.98 1.94
N ASN A 73 0.54 -17.33 0.69
CA ASN A 73 0.28 -18.65 0.11
C ASN A 73 1.50 -19.21 -0.64
N PRO A 74 2.67 -19.40 0.01
CA PRO A 74 3.94 -19.68 -0.67
C PRO A 74 3.99 -21.06 -1.37
N LYS A 75 3.03 -21.93 -1.08
CA LYS A 75 2.93 -23.29 -1.65
C LYS A 75 1.97 -23.38 -2.84
N ILE A 76 1.27 -22.30 -3.18
CA ILE A 76 0.30 -22.26 -4.28
C ILE A 76 1.00 -21.69 -5.52
N ASP A 77 0.87 -22.36 -6.66
CA ASP A 77 1.37 -21.83 -7.93
C ASP A 77 0.60 -20.55 -8.29
N ARG A 78 1.34 -19.48 -8.52
CA ARG A 78 0.78 -18.17 -8.83
C ARG A 78 0.04 -18.12 -10.17
N TRP A 79 0.44 -18.96 -11.12
CA TRP A 79 -0.09 -18.95 -12.49
C TRP A 79 -1.21 -19.95 -12.72
N LEU A 80 -1.35 -20.92 -11.82
CA LEU A 80 -2.40 -21.93 -11.93
C LEU A 80 -2.86 -22.41 -10.56
N VAL A 81 -4.03 -21.93 -10.15
CA VAL A 81 -4.78 -22.40 -9.00
C VAL A 81 -5.91 -23.26 -9.51
N LYS A 82 -5.90 -24.55 -9.16
CA LYS A 82 -6.93 -25.49 -9.61
C LYS A 82 -8.22 -25.31 -8.81
N LYS A 83 -9.35 -25.62 -9.44
CA LYS A 83 -10.61 -25.80 -8.73
C LYS A 83 -10.44 -26.71 -7.50
N GLY A 84 -11.00 -26.29 -6.38
CA GLY A 84 -10.92 -26.99 -5.09
C GLY A 84 -9.68 -26.63 -4.26
N THR A 85 -8.73 -25.86 -4.79
CA THR A 85 -7.60 -25.36 -3.99
C THR A 85 -8.11 -24.39 -2.92
N VAL A 86 -7.64 -24.60 -1.68
CA VAL A 86 -7.90 -23.71 -0.56
C VAL A 86 -6.87 -22.59 -0.57
N VAL A 87 -7.32 -21.34 -0.60
CA VAL A 87 -6.48 -20.14 -0.56
C VAL A 87 -6.72 -19.40 0.74
N ARG A 88 -5.64 -18.99 1.41
CA ARG A 88 -5.69 -18.15 2.61
C ARG A 88 -5.79 -16.69 2.21
N LEU A 89 -6.69 -15.97 2.88
CA LEU A 89 -6.86 -14.52 2.77
C LEU A 89 -6.50 -13.84 4.09
N PRO A 90 -6.04 -12.58 4.06
CA PRO A 90 -5.78 -11.81 5.26
C PRO A 90 -7.11 -11.45 5.96
N ASN A 91 -7.19 -11.68 7.28
CA ASN A 91 -8.35 -11.28 8.07
C ASN A 91 -8.13 -9.94 8.80
N ARG A 92 -6.96 -9.80 9.43
CA ARG A 92 -6.61 -8.65 10.27
C ARG A 92 -5.50 -7.84 9.63
N ARG A 93 -5.46 -6.55 9.96
CA ARG A 93 -4.38 -5.63 9.62
C ARG A 93 -4.16 -4.65 10.75
N ILE A 94 -2.92 -4.25 10.97
CA ILE A 94 -2.56 -3.13 11.84
C ILE A 94 -2.52 -1.87 10.96
N LEU A 95 -3.34 -0.88 11.28
CA LEU A 95 -3.35 0.41 10.59
C LEU A 95 -2.02 1.14 10.82
N PRO A 96 -1.45 1.86 9.84
CA PRO A 96 -0.20 2.61 10.01
C PRO A 96 -0.30 3.73 11.05
N ASP A 97 0.84 4.09 11.64
CA ASP A 97 0.93 5.11 12.70
C ASP A 97 0.88 6.50 12.07
N THR A 98 -0.33 6.89 11.70
CA THR A 98 -0.66 8.11 10.98
C THR A 98 -1.98 8.64 11.48
N PRO A 99 -2.27 9.94 11.32
CA PRO A 99 -3.62 10.45 11.50
C PRO A 99 -4.63 9.63 10.69
N HIS A 100 -5.74 9.24 11.31
CA HIS A 100 -6.84 8.53 10.66
C HIS A 100 -7.78 9.52 9.94
N ASP A 101 -7.19 10.43 9.14
CA ASP A 101 -7.91 11.45 8.36
C ASP A 101 -7.46 11.43 6.89
N GLY A 102 -8.40 11.31 5.96
CA GLY A 102 -8.08 11.24 4.53
C GLY A 102 -7.38 9.94 4.14
N ILE A 103 -6.22 10.01 3.48
CA ILE A 103 -5.56 8.86 2.85
C ILE A 103 -4.20 8.61 3.51
N THR A 104 -3.94 7.37 3.92
CA THR A 104 -2.60 6.88 4.25
C THR A 104 -2.16 5.86 3.21
N LEU A 105 -0.97 6.06 2.64
CA LEU A 105 -0.28 5.16 1.73
C LEU A 105 0.90 4.55 2.46
N ASN A 106 0.81 3.29 2.86
CA ASN A 106 1.97 2.56 3.39
C ASN A 106 2.63 1.78 2.26
N ILE A 107 3.70 2.35 1.72
CA ILE A 107 4.38 1.79 0.55
C ILE A 107 5.06 0.44 0.84
N ALA A 108 5.38 0.17 2.11
CA ALA A 108 6.05 -1.07 2.53
C ALA A 108 5.14 -2.31 2.44
N GLU A 109 3.82 -2.13 2.56
CA GLU A 109 2.84 -3.22 2.51
C GLU A 109 1.96 -3.16 1.26
N TYR A 110 2.24 -2.21 0.35
CA TYR A 110 1.44 -1.98 -0.85
C TYR A 110 -0.05 -1.71 -0.57
N ARG A 111 -0.35 -1.08 0.57
CA ARG A 111 -1.72 -0.74 1.00
C ARG A 111 -1.96 0.74 1.21
N MET A 112 -3.13 1.14 0.74
CA MET A 112 -3.75 2.41 1.03
C MET A 112 -4.88 2.21 2.04
N TYR A 113 -5.01 3.13 2.98
CA TYR A 113 -6.09 3.24 3.93
C TYR A 113 -6.78 4.59 3.72
N TYR A 114 -8.07 4.59 3.41
CA TYR A 114 -8.88 5.80 3.24
C TYR A 114 -9.92 5.88 4.35
N TYR A 115 -9.91 6.99 5.07
CA TYR A 115 -10.83 7.35 6.15
C TYR A 115 -11.85 8.37 5.62
N PRO A 116 -13.05 7.94 5.17
CA PRO A 116 -14.00 8.84 4.51
C PRO A 116 -14.64 9.78 5.53
N ALA A 117 -14.55 11.09 5.30
CA ALA A 117 -15.12 12.10 6.20
C ALA A 117 -16.65 11.97 6.38
N ASN A 118 -17.34 11.40 5.40
CA ASN A 118 -18.79 11.16 5.44
C ASN A 118 -19.19 9.80 6.04
N GLN A 119 -18.22 8.98 6.47
CA GLN A 119 -18.45 7.66 7.09
C GLN A 119 -17.49 7.50 8.29
N PRO A 120 -17.72 8.24 9.39
CA PRO A 120 -16.88 8.13 10.58
C PRO A 120 -16.91 6.71 11.15
N GLY A 121 -15.81 6.28 11.76
CA GLY A 121 -15.70 4.93 12.34
C GLY A 121 -15.41 3.83 11.31
N VAL A 122 -15.09 4.18 10.06
CA VAL A 122 -14.80 3.22 8.99
C VAL A 122 -13.47 3.56 8.31
N VAL A 123 -12.72 2.53 7.92
CA VAL A 123 -11.55 2.64 7.05
C VAL A 123 -11.70 1.70 5.84
N LYS A 124 -11.42 2.22 4.65
CA LYS A 124 -11.38 1.44 3.40
C LYS A 124 -9.94 1.15 3.04
N SER A 125 -9.64 -0.10 2.72
CA SER A 125 -8.32 -0.54 2.32
C SER A 125 -8.29 -0.88 0.84
N PHE A 126 -7.22 -0.46 0.16
CA PHE A 126 -7.00 -0.72 -1.25
C PHE A 126 -5.58 -1.23 -1.50
N ALA A 127 -5.44 -2.19 -2.40
CA ALA A 127 -4.14 -2.61 -2.89
C ALA A 127 -3.58 -1.56 -3.88
N HIS A 128 -2.27 -1.36 -3.89
CA HIS A 128 -1.64 -0.48 -4.87
C HIS A 128 -0.25 -0.97 -5.32
N GLY A 129 0.21 -0.49 -6.48
CA GLY A 129 1.61 -0.57 -6.91
C GLY A 129 2.33 0.73 -6.58
N VAL A 130 3.65 0.67 -6.44
CA VAL A 130 4.52 1.82 -6.10
C VAL A 130 5.73 1.90 -7.03
N GLY A 131 6.51 2.96 -6.82
CA GLY A 131 7.76 3.22 -7.50
C GLY A 131 8.78 2.10 -7.35
N ARG A 132 9.51 1.81 -8.41
CA ARG A 132 10.68 0.92 -8.38
C ARG A 132 11.88 1.58 -7.70
N GLN A 133 12.94 0.82 -7.41
CA GLN A 133 14.08 1.27 -6.61
C GLN A 133 14.75 2.56 -7.15
N ASP A 134 14.91 2.70 -8.46
CA ASP A 134 15.48 3.89 -9.11
C ASP A 134 14.47 5.03 -9.31
N TRP A 135 13.18 4.80 -9.02
CA TRP A 135 12.11 5.79 -9.00
C TRP A 135 11.16 5.61 -7.82
N GLN A 136 11.70 5.83 -6.62
CA GLN A 136 10.94 5.63 -5.39
C GLN A 136 9.72 6.56 -5.31
N THR A 137 8.63 6.02 -4.75
CA THR A 137 7.49 6.83 -4.35
C THR A 137 7.90 7.74 -3.18
N PRO A 138 7.66 9.06 -3.27
CA PRO A 138 8.12 10.01 -2.27
C PRO A 138 7.40 9.80 -0.92
N LEU A 139 8.14 9.93 0.18
CA LEU A 139 7.57 9.93 1.52
C LEU A 139 7.14 11.34 1.95
N GLY A 140 6.17 11.42 2.86
CA GLY A 140 5.78 12.66 3.51
C GLY A 140 4.28 12.96 3.46
N LYS A 141 3.93 14.19 3.87
CA LYS A 141 2.55 14.68 3.91
C LYS A 141 2.26 15.54 2.67
N THR A 142 1.13 15.30 2.04
CA THR A 142 0.60 16.07 0.90
C THR A 142 -0.93 16.08 0.94
N HIS A 143 -1.58 16.46 -0.15
CA HIS A 143 -3.03 16.39 -0.32
C HIS A 143 -3.39 16.16 -1.79
N VAL A 144 -4.64 15.77 -2.03
CA VAL A 144 -5.22 15.69 -3.38
C VAL A 144 -5.37 17.09 -3.96
N ALA A 145 -4.51 17.46 -4.91
CA ALA A 145 -4.49 18.79 -5.53
C ALA A 145 -5.59 18.98 -6.58
N LYS A 146 -5.81 17.95 -7.42
CA LYS A 146 -6.88 17.93 -8.42
C LYS A 146 -7.22 16.50 -8.82
N LYS A 147 -8.35 16.35 -9.50
CA LYS A 147 -8.91 15.08 -9.94
C LYS A 147 -9.22 15.14 -11.43
N VAL A 148 -8.74 14.17 -12.19
CA VAL A 148 -8.95 14.08 -13.64
C VAL A 148 -9.61 12.76 -13.98
N LYS A 149 -10.74 12.82 -14.69
CA LYS A 149 -11.39 11.67 -15.32
C LYS A 149 -10.88 11.57 -16.76
N ASN A 150 -10.63 10.36 -17.24
CA ASN A 150 -10.07 10.07 -18.56
C ASN A 150 -8.82 10.90 -18.84
N PRO A 151 -7.76 10.81 -18.02
CA PRO A 151 -6.56 11.60 -18.21
C PRO A 151 -5.84 11.20 -19.51
N GLU A 152 -5.36 12.19 -20.26
CA GLU A 152 -4.25 11.96 -21.18
C GLU A 152 -2.97 11.74 -20.37
N TRP A 153 -2.11 10.86 -20.86
CA TRP A 153 -0.77 10.70 -20.32
C TRP A 153 0.24 11.35 -21.25
N HIS A 154 1.00 12.30 -20.71
CA HIS A 154 2.10 12.97 -21.36
C HIS A 154 3.39 12.41 -20.74
N PRO A 155 4.03 11.39 -21.33
CA PRO A 155 5.17 10.72 -20.70
C PRO A 155 6.32 11.72 -20.52
N PRO A 156 6.88 11.87 -19.30
CA PRO A 156 8.05 12.69 -19.09
C PRO A 156 9.21 12.27 -19.99
N GLU A 157 10.06 13.24 -20.36
CA GLU A 157 11.19 13.00 -21.26
C GLU A 157 12.14 11.91 -20.74
N SER A 158 12.31 11.79 -19.43
CA SER A 158 13.09 10.71 -18.82
C SER A 158 12.53 9.32 -19.16
N ILE A 159 11.20 9.15 -19.05
CA ILE A 159 10.50 7.90 -19.37
C ILE A 159 10.60 7.61 -20.87
N ARG A 160 10.38 8.63 -21.72
CA ARG A 160 10.50 8.48 -23.19
C ARG A 160 11.89 8.01 -23.62
N ARG A 161 12.95 8.55 -23.01
CA ARG A 161 14.33 8.15 -23.32
C ARG A 161 14.63 6.72 -22.89
N GLU A 162 14.18 6.30 -21.71
CA GLU A 162 14.30 4.91 -21.24
C GLU A 162 13.62 3.94 -22.20
N HIS A 163 12.36 4.22 -22.54
CA HIS A 163 11.56 3.42 -23.46
C HIS A 163 12.19 3.33 -24.86
N ALA A 164 12.68 4.45 -25.40
CA ALA A 164 13.42 4.47 -26.66
C ALA A 164 14.73 3.65 -26.59
N ALA A 165 15.46 3.69 -25.48
CA ALA A 165 16.67 2.90 -25.28
C ALA A 165 16.38 1.39 -25.21
N ASN A 166 15.20 1.01 -24.72
CA ASN A 166 14.72 -0.38 -24.65
C ASN A 166 14.07 -0.89 -25.95
N GLY A 167 14.03 -0.07 -27.01
CA GLY A 167 13.45 -0.45 -28.30
C GLY A 167 11.92 -0.34 -28.39
N ASP A 168 11.29 0.33 -27.43
CA ASP A 168 9.83 0.55 -27.38
C ASP A 168 9.52 2.05 -27.17
N PRO A 169 9.73 2.91 -28.19
CA PRO A 169 9.59 4.35 -28.05
C PRO A 169 8.13 4.77 -27.80
N LEU A 170 7.92 5.56 -26.75
CA LEU A 170 6.60 6.10 -26.40
C LEU A 170 6.20 7.32 -27.25
N PRO A 171 4.89 7.48 -27.57
CA PRO A 171 4.38 8.70 -28.19
C PRO A 171 4.49 9.90 -27.23
N ALA A 172 4.38 11.11 -27.78
CA ALA A 172 4.38 12.33 -26.97
C ALA A 172 3.14 12.43 -26.05
N VAL A 173 2.02 11.85 -26.50
CA VAL A 173 0.75 11.81 -25.78
C VAL A 173 0.14 10.43 -25.97
N VAL A 174 -0.30 9.80 -24.88
CA VAL A 174 -1.17 8.63 -24.90
C VAL A 174 -2.59 9.10 -24.57
N PRO A 175 -3.56 8.94 -25.49
CA PRO A 175 -4.92 9.39 -25.29
C PRO A 175 -5.63 8.57 -24.20
N PRO A 176 -6.78 9.03 -23.67
CA PRO A 176 -7.57 8.23 -22.75
C PRO A 176 -8.06 6.94 -23.40
N GLY A 177 -8.11 5.86 -22.65
CA GLY A 177 -8.60 4.57 -23.13
C GLY A 177 -8.16 3.40 -22.25
N PRO A 178 -8.58 2.17 -22.56
CA PRO A 178 -8.24 0.97 -21.79
C PRO A 178 -6.74 0.72 -21.64
N HIS A 179 -5.96 1.12 -22.64
CA HIS A 179 -4.49 0.97 -22.67
C HIS A 179 -3.72 2.21 -22.18
N ASN A 180 -4.41 3.19 -21.59
CA ASN A 180 -3.73 4.33 -21.01
C ASN A 180 -3.09 3.92 -19.67
N PRO A 181 -1.77 4.11 -19.45
CA PRO A 181 -1.11 3.70 -18.21
C PRO A 181 -1.60 4.40 -16.93
N LEU A 182 -2.31 5.53 -17.08
CA LEU A 182 -2.96 6.23 -15.96
C LEU A 182 -4.37 5.68 -15.64
N GLY A 183 -4.92 4.81 -16.49
CA GLY A 183 -6.29 4.32 -16.39
C GLY A 183 -7.34 5.41 -16.58
N ALA A 184 -8.57 5.15 -16.15
CA ALA A 184 -9.71 6.06 -16.34
C ALA A 184 -9.77 7.23 -15.33
N TYR A 185 -9.04 7.16 -14.22
CA TYR A 185 -9.11 8.13 -13.14
C TYR A 185 -7.73 8.41 -12.55
N ALA A 186 -7.48 9.68 -12.20
CA ALA A 186 -6.26 10.10 -11.54
C ALA A 186 -6.52 11.21 -10.50
N LEU A 187 -5.91 11.07 -9.33
CA LEU A 187 -5.80 12.07 -8.27
C LEU A 187 -4.37 12.59 -8.28
N HIS A 188 -4.19 13.87 -8.59
CA HIS A 188 -2.88 14.51 -8.52
C HIS A 188 -2.54 14.87 -7.08
N LEU A 189 -1.30 14.64 -6.69
CA LEU A 189 -0.78 14.99 -5.37
C LEU A 189 -0.08 16.35 -5.43
N ALA A 190 -0.21 17.14 -4.38
CA ALA A 190 0.51 18.40 -4.20
C ALA A 190 1.97 18.16 -3.78
N LEU A 191 2.74 17.51 -4.65
CA LEU A 191 4.16 17.21 -4.47
C LEU A 191 4.97 17.84 -5.62
N PRO A 192 6.26 18.18 -5.40
CA PRO A 192 7.13 18.60 -6.49
C PRO A 192 7.25 17.47 -7.52
N GLY A 193 6.76 17.72 -8.73
CA GLY A 193 6.66 16.72 -9.81
C GLY A 193 5.22 16.41 -10.19
N GLU A 194 5.01 15.36 -10.99
CA GLU A 194 3.69 14.95 -11.48
C GLU A 194 3.15 13.68 -10.79
N TYR A 195 3.36 13.57 -9.48
CA TYR A 195 2.93 12.41 -8.70
C TYR A 195 1.41 12.30 -8.60
N ARG A 196 0.91 11.08 -8.82
CA ARG A 196 -0.53 10.77 -8.88
C ARG A 196 -0.82 9.47 -8.16
N ILE A 197 -2.02 9.38 -7.64
CA ILE A 197 -2.72 8.11 -7.37
C ILE A 197 -3.62 7.89 -8.59
N HIS A 198 -3.44 6.81 -9.32
CA HIS A 198 -4.14 6.60 -10.60
C HIS A 198 -4.49 5.13 -10.84
N GLY A 199 -5.31 4.87 -11.86
CA GLY A 199 -5.66 3.53 -12.28
C GLY A 199 -4.52 2.83 -13.02
N THR A 200 -4.84 1.85 -13.85
CA THR A 200 -3.85 1.17 -14.68
C THR A 200 -4.45 0.85 -16.03
N ASP A 201 -3.56 0.65 -16.99
CA ASP A 201 -3.85 -0.10 -18.21
C ASP A 201 -4.28 -1.52 -17.86
N ILE A 202 -5.28 -2.04 -18.58
CA ILE A 202 -5.80 -3.40 -18.48
C ILE A 202 -4.69 -4.46 -18.59
N ASP A 203 -3.67 -4.23 -19.40
CA ASP A 203 -2.56 -5.20 -19.63
C ASP A 203 -1.55 -5.20 -18.48
N LYS A 204 -1.62 -4.22 -17.58
CA LYS A 204 -0.69 -4.05 -16.45
C LYS A 204 -1.35 -4.22 -15.10
N ILE A 205 -2.56 -4.77 -15.08
CA ILE A 205 -3.37 -4.93 -13.86
C ILE A 205 -2.73 -5.86 -12.82
N PHE A 206 -1.96 -6.85 -13.27
CA PHE A 206 -1.19 -7.75 -12.40
C PHE A 206 0.03 -7.07 -11.76
N GLY A 207 0.27 -5.79 -12.06
CA GLY A 207 1.29 -4.96 -11.43
C GLY A 207 0.91 -4.38 -10.06
N ILE A 208 -0.35 -4.56 -9.62
CA ILE A 208 -0.79 -4.09 -8.30
C ILE A 208 -0.18 -4.96 -7.20
N GLY A 209 0.36 -4.33 -6.15
CA GLY A 209 1.12 -5.00 -5.10
C GLY A 209 2.60 -5.21 -5.44
N MET A 210 3.17 -4.40 -6.34
CA MET A 210 4.59 -4.47 -6.75
C MET A 210 5.24 -3.09 -6.92
N GLN A 211 6.58 -3.09 -6.95
CA GLN A 211 7.46 -1.98 -7.29
C GLN A 211 7.71 -1.90 -8.81
N ILE A 212 6.82 -1.22 -9.54
CA ILE A 212 6.86 -1.22 -11.02
C ILE A 212 6.68 0.15 -11.65
N THR A 213 6.34 1.18 -10.88
CA THR A 213 6.03 2.49 -11.43
C THR A 213 7.24 3.41 -11.40
N HIS A 214 7.11 4.56 -12.05
CA HIS A 214 8.07 5.66 -12.01
C HIS A 214 7.82 6.59 -10.82
N GLY A 215 7.36 6.05 -9.69
CA GLY A 215 7.13 6.75 -8.42
C GLY A 215 5.67 7.10 -8.12
N CYS A 216 4.76 7.05 -9.10
CA CYS A 216 3.32 7.22 -8.86
C CYS A 216 2.70 6.00 -8.17
N VAL A 217 1.52 6.17 -7.58
CA VAL A 217 0.75 5.07 -6.97
C VAL A 217 -0.29 4.58 -7.97
N ARG A 218 -0.26 3.28 -8.26
CA ARG A 218 -1.15 2.62 -9.22
C ARG A 218 -2.18 1.77 -8.48
N MET A 219 -3.45 1.82 -8.86
CA MET A 219 -4.54 1.04 -8.25
C MET A 219 -5.29 0.21 -9.29
N TYR A 220 -6.09 -0.75 -8.82
CA TYR A 220 -7.06 -1.43 -9.68
C TYR A 220 -8.05 -0.42 -10.28
N PRO A 221 -8.58 -0.65 -11.51
CA PRO A 221 -9.53 0.27 -12.16
C PRO A 221 -10.78 0.56 -11.32
N GLU A 222 -11.37 -0.49 -10.73
CA GLU A 222 -12.52 -0.40 -9.83
C GLU A 222 -12.22 0.40 -8.55
N ASP A 223 -11.00 0.28 -8.04
CA ASP A 223 -10.58 0.92 -6.79
C ASP A 223 -10.30 2.40 -6.98
N ILE A 224 -9.60 2.77 -8.06
CA ILE A 224 -9.36 4.19 -8.34
C ILE A 224 -10.67 4.92 -8.64
N GLU A 225 -11.64 4.27 -9.26
CA GLU A 225 -12.96 4.85 -9.48
C GLU A 225 -13.69 5.09 -8.16
N ALA A 226 -13.69 4.10 -7.27
CA ALA A 226 -14.29 4.23 -5.94
C ALA A 226 -13.62 5.35 -5.12
N LEU A 227 -12.29 5.42 -5.14
CA LEU A 227 -11.53 6.49 -4.47
C LEU A 227 -11.78 7.85 -5.12
N TYR A 228 -11.77 7.93 -6.44
CA TYR A 228 -12.07 9.15 -7.18
C TYR A 228 -13.46 9.68 -6.82
N ASN A 229 -14.47 8.84 -6.70
CA ASN A 229 -15.81 9.33 -6.38
C ASN A 229 -15.98 9.74 -4.91
N SER A 230 -15.15 9.22 -4.00
CA SER A 230 -15.32 9.41 -2.56
C SER A 230 -14.33 10.40 -1.91
N ALA A 231 -13.11 10.56 -2.44
CA ALA A 231 -12.09 11.47 -1.91
C ALA A 231 -12.23 12.87 -2.55
N PRO A 232 -12.57 13.93 -1.80
CA PRO A 232 -12.61 15.29 -2.32
C PRO A 232 -11.21 15.86 -2.61
N VAL A 233 -11.14 16.90 -3.45
CA VAL A 233 -9.93 17.74 -3.55
C VAL A 233 -9.64 18.34 -2.17
N GLY A 234 -8.36 18.39 -1.79
CA GLY A 234 -7.92 18.82 -0.46
C GLY A 234 -7.82 17.68 0.57
N THR A 235 -8.26 16.46 0.24
CA THR A 235 -8.09 15.29 1.13
C THR A 235 -6.61 15.13 1.50
N PRO A 236 -6.25 15.10 2.79
CA PRO A 236 -4.86 14.91 3.21
C PRO A 236 -4.36 13.51 2.80
N VAL A 237 -3.08 13.44 2.45
CA VAL A 237 -2.41 12.21 2.04
C VAL A 237 -1.11 12.06 2.83
N TYR A 238 -0.94 10.94 3.53
CA TYR A 238 0.28 10.58 4.25
C TYR A 238 0.95 9.41 3.54
N ILE A 239 2.14 9.62 3.01
CA ILE A 239 2.93 8.56 2.38
C ILE A 239 4.01 8.13 3.36
N VAL A 240 3.89 6.89 3.85
CA VAL A 240 4.72 6.33 4.91
C VAL A 240 5.33 5.01 4.45
N LYS A 241 6.40 4.62 5.14
CA LYS A 241 7.08 3.34 4.96
C LYS A 241 7.22 2.68 6.33
N GLN A 242 6.23 1.85 6.67
CA GLN A 242 6.15 1.15 7.95
C GLN A 242 6.06 -0.37 7.67
N PRO A 243 7.19 -1.06 7.41
CA PRO A 243 7.23 -2.50 7.12
C PRO A 243 6.93 -3.35 8.36
N ILE A 244 7.17 -2.81 9.55
CA ILE A 244 6.77 -3.42 10.82
C ILE A 244 5.81 -2.47 11.50
N LYS A 245 4.67 -3.00 11.93
CA LYS A 245 3.63 -2.28 12.66
C LYS A 245 3.32 -3.03 13.95
N VAL A 246 3.01 -2.27 14.98
CA VAL A 246 2.55 -2.78 16.28
C VAL A 246 1.31 -2.00 16.67
N GLY A 247 0.30 -2.68 17.20
CA GLY A 247 -0.95 -2.05 17.58
C GLY A 247 -1.81 -2.93 18.45
N TRP A 248 -2.70 -2.30 19.21
CA TRP A 248 -3.64 -2.96 20.09
C TRP A 248 -4.96 -3.30 19.39
N LEU A 249 -5.54 -4.42 19.82
CA LEU A 249 -6.97 -4.74 19.72
C LEU A 249 -7.47 -5.16 21.09
N ASP A 250 -8.34 -4.37 21.68
CA ASP A 250 -8.82 -4.53 23.04
C ASP A 250 -7.62 -4.69 24.00
N ASN A 251 -7.45 -5.88 24.58
CA ASN A 251 -6.38 -6.17 25.53
C ASN A 251 -5.16 -6.84 24.90
N VAL A 252 -5.14 -7.10 23.59
CA VAL A 252 -4.08 -7.87 22.94
C VAL A 252 -3.22 -6.98 22.04
N LEU A 253 -1.90 -7.02 22.25
CA LEU A 253 -0.90 -6.35 21.45
C LEU A 253 -0.49 -7.25 20.28
N TYR A 254 -0.56 -6.74 19.06
CA TYR A 254 -0.16 -7.45 17.85
C TYR A 254 1.08 -6.83 17.21
N VAL A 255 1.87 -7.65 16.53
CA VAL A 255 2.89 -7.23 15.56
C VAL A 255 2.56 -7.75 14.17
N GLU A 256 2.79 -6.94 13.15
CA GLU A 256 2.66 -7.30 11.75
C GLU A 256 3.92 -6.88 11.02
N ALA A 257 4.48 -7.79 10.22
CA ALA A 257 5.72 -7.56 9.47
C ALA A 257 5.53 -7.91 7.99
N HIS A 258 6.01 -7.02 7.12
CA HIS A 258 5.96 -7.11 5.67
C HIS A 258 7.37 -7.15 5.07
N PRO A 259 7.54 -7.80 3.89
CA PRO A 259 8.81 -7.78 3.18
C PRO A 259 9.30 -6.35 2.95
N ASP A 260 10.61 -6.16 3.04
CA ASP A 260 11.21 -4.87 2.69
C ASP A 260 11.06 -4.58 1.19
N LEU A 261 11.10 -3.30 0.84
CA LEU A 261 11.22 -2.90 -0.55
C LEU A 261 12.59 -3.34 -1.10
N GLU A 262 12.62 -3.73 -2.37
CA GLU A 262 13.83 -4.08 -3.12
C GLU A 262 14.92 -3.01 -2.95
N GLY A 263 16.11 -3.46 -2.54
CA GLY A 263 17.26 -2.63 -2.26
C GLY A 263 17.27 -1.96 -0.88
N GLU A 264 16.29 -2.25 -0.03
CA GLU A 264 16.20 -1.74 1.35
C GLU A 264 16.08 -2.86 2.41
N GLU A 265 16.60 -4.05 2.08
CA GLU A 265 16.52 -5.25 2.90
C GLU A 265 17.20 -5.05 4.26
N LYS A 266 16.46 -5.35 5.33
CA LYS A 266 16.98 -5.30 6.71
C LYS A 266 17.51 -6.65 7.14
N THR A 267 18.47 -6.64 8.04
CA THR A 267 18.86 -7.85 8.77
C THR A 267 17.78 -8.22 9.80
N GLN A 268 17.83 -9.47 10.28
CA GLN A 268 16.93 -9.91 11.35
C GLN A 268 17.09 -9.05 12.61
N ASP A 269 18.33 -8.73 13.00
CA ASP A 269 18.61 -7.91 14.18
C ASP A 269 18.06 -6.49 14.04
N GLN A 270 18.15 -5.90 12.84
CA GLN A 270 17.55 -4.59 12.56
C GLN A 270 16.03 -4.63 12.68
N ARG A 271 15.37 -5.66 12.13
CA ARG A 271 13.92 -5.85 12.29
C ARG A 271 13.53 -6.01 13.75
N PHE A 272 14.29 -6.80 14.50
CA PHE A 272 14.05 -7.03 15.93
C PHE A 272 14.17 -5.72 16.73
N ALA A 273 15.23 -4.95 16.51
CA ALA A 273 15.41 -3.65 17.18
C ALA A 273 14.27 -2.68 16.87
N ILE A 274 13.81 -2.61 15.62
CA ILE A 274 12.65 -1.78 15.23
C ILE A 274 11.39 -2.27 15.95
N ALA A 275 11.13 -3.57 15.98
CA ALA A 275 9.95 -4.12 16.63
C ALA A 275 9.91 -3.86 18.13
N LEU A 276 11.05 -4.00 18.84
CA LEU A 276 11.13 -3.66 20.27
C LEU A 276 10.79 -2.20 20.54
N GLU A 277 11.27 -1.28 19.71
CA GLU A 277 10.95 0.14 19.84
C GLU A 277 9.46 0.41 19.64
N LEU A 278 8.85 -0.25 18.65
CA LEU A 278 7.43 -0.13 18.37
C LEU A 278 6.56 -0.73 19.48
N ILE A 279 6.96 -1.88 20.06
CA ILE A 279 6.30 -2.49 21.22
C ILE A 279 6.36 -1.55 22.42
N ARG A 280 7.56 -1.04 22.74
CA ARG A 280 7.74 -0.07 23.82
C ARG A 280 6.88 1.16 23.62
N LYS A 281 6.87 1.74 22.42
CA LYS A 281 6.04 2.90 22.07
C LYS A 281 4.54 2.60 22.22
N ALA A 282 4.08 1.45 21.74
CA ALA A 282 2.69 1.05 21.83
C ALA A 282 2.24 0.80 23.27
N ASN A 283 3.16 0.46 24.16
CA ASN A 283 2.91 0.17 25.58
C ASN A 283 3.40 1.30 26.51
N GLY A 284 3.16 2.56 26.13
CA GLY A 284 3.37 3.71 27.02
C GLY A 284 4.82 4.02 27.38
N GLY A 285 5.79 3.51 26.62
CA GLY A 285 7.23 3.68 26.89
C GLY A 285 7.85 2.51 27.66
N GLU A 286 7.06 1.52 28.05
CA GLU A 286 7.52 0.34 28.78
C GLU A 286 7.52 -0.90 27.87
N LEU A 287 8.53 -1.76 28.02
CA LEU A 287 8.58 -3.02 27.31
C LEU A 287 7.93 -4.10 28.20
N PRO A 288 6.75 -4.64 27.83
CA PRO A 288 6.10 -5.68 28.62
C PRO A 288 6.88 -7.00 28.52
N GLU A 289 6.54 -7.97 29.37
CA GLU A 289 6.94 -9.36 29.15
C GLU A 289 6.04 -9.94 28.06
N PHE A 290 6.55 -10.01 26.83
CA PHE A 290 5.82 -10.49 25.64
C PHE A 290 6.41 -11.80 25.11
N ASP A 291 5.63 -12.49 24.26
CA ASP A 291 6.06 -13.71 23.60
C ASP A 291 7.16 -13.44 22.56
N GLN A 292 8.41 -13.68 22.95
CA GLN A 292 9.58 -13.52 22.08
C GLN A 292 9.62 -14.54 20.94
N VAL A 293 9.04 -15.73 21.14
CA VAL A 293 8.99 -16.78 20.09
C VAL A 293 8.03 -16.33 18.99
N ALA A 294 6.86 -15.81 19.36
CA ALA A 294 5.90 -15.23 18.44
C ALA A 294 6.50 -14.04 17.68
N LEU A 295 7.20 -13.13 18.36
CA LEU A 295 7.89 -12.00 17.71
C LEU A 295 8.93 -12.49 16.70
N ASN A 296 9.84 -13.39 17.11
CA ASN A 296 10.88 -13.90 16.24
C ASN A 296 10.30 -14.60 15.01
N LYS A 297 9.21 -15.36 15.18
CA LYS A 297 8.49 -15.99 14.09
C LYS A 297 7.89 -14.96 13.13
N ALA A 298 7.19 -13.94 13.63
CA ALA A 298 6.61 -12.88 12.81
C ALA A 298 7.67 -12.14 11.97
N LEU A 299 8.83 -11.83 12.57
CA LEU A 299 9.93 -11.14 11.90
C LEU A 299 10.77 -12.01 10.96
N THR A 300 10.60 -13.34 11.03
CA THR A 300 11.28 -14.31 10.14
C THR A 300 10.39 -14.70 8.97
N ASP A 301 9.11 -15.01 9.24
CA ASP A 301 8.17 -15.42 8.21
C ASP A 301 7.74 -14.24 7.34
N ILE A 302 7.58 -13.07 7.96
CA ILE A 302 7.23 -11.81 7.29
C ILE A 302 6.02 -11.98 6.36
N ASP A 303 5.02 -12.75 6.81
CA ASP A 303 3.89 -13.19 5.99
C ASP A 303 2.71 -12.22 5.99
N ALA A 304 2.92 -11.00 6.52
CA ALA A 304 1.90 -9.97 6.72
C ALA A 304 0.71 -10.38 7.62
N THR A 305 0.84 -11.43 8.42
CA THR A 305 -0.18 -11.79 9.43
C THR A 305 0.08 -11.04 10.73
N PRO A 306 -0.91 -10.32 11.29
CA PRO A 306 -0.81 -9.84 12.66
C PRO A 306 -0.72 -11.00 13.66
N VAL A 307 0.37 -11.02 14.45
CA VAL A 307 0.66 -12.04 15.46
C VAL A 307 0.49 -11.45 16.86
N PRO A 308 -0.31 -12.07 17.76
CA PRO A 308 -0.44 -11.61 19.14
C PRO A 308 0.87 -11.82 19.89
N LEU A 309 1.27 -10.83 20.69
CA LEU A 309 2.51 -10.85 21.47
C LEU A 309 2.28 -10.82 22.98
N TYR A 310 1.26 -10.09 23.41
CA TYR A 310 1.03 -9.80 24.82
C TYR A 310 -0.45 -9.49 25.04
N GLU A 311 -1.01 -9.99 26.14
CA GLU A 311 -2.38 -9.69 26.56
C GLU A 311 -2.34 -9.00 27.92
N ARG A 312 -2.94 -7.81 28.01
CA ARG A 312 -3.14 -7.11 29.28
C ARG A 312 -4.22 -7.85 30.06
N LEU A 313 -3.97 -8.07 31.35
CA LEU A 313 -5.04 -8.54 32.23
C LEU A 313 -6.16 -7.49 32.23
N PRO A 314 -7.43 -7.92 32.16
CA PRO A 314 -8.53 -6.97 32.30
C PRO A 314 -8.39 -6.24 33.64
N PRO A 315 -8.79 -4.96 33.72
CA PRO A 315 -8.88 -4.26 34.99
C PRO A 315 -9.68 -5.12 35.97
N LEU A 316 -9.22 -5.26 37.21
CA LEU A 316 -9.98 -5.96 38.24
C LEU A 316 -11.37 -5.28 38.34
N GLU A 317 -12.44 -6.09 38.38
CA GLU A 317 -13.82 -5.58 38.45
C GLU A 317 -13.94 -4.52 39.56
N GLY A 318 -14.08 -3.25 39.17
CA GLY A 318 -14.13 -2.11 40.09
C GLY A 318 -13.30 -0.89 39.67
N GLU A 319 -12.29 -1.07 38.81
CA GLU A 319 -11.57 0.06 38.21
C GLU A 319 -12.28 0.53 36.93
N VAL A 320 -13.39 1.25 37.11
CA VAL A 320 -13.89 2.13 36.05
C VAL A 320 -12.77 3.15 35.81
N PRO A 321 -12.25 3.33 34.57
CA PRO A 321 -11.31 4.41 34.32
C PRO A 321 -11.99 5.70 34.76
N VAL A 322 -11.37 6.40 35.71
CA VAL A 322 -11.82 7.72 36.14
C VAL A 322 -11.71 8.60 34.90
N VAL A 323 -12.82 8.74 34.17
CA VAL A 323 -12.97 9.80 33.19
C VAL A 323 -12.83 11.06 34.01
N ALA A 324 -11.66 11.71 33.91
CA ALA A 324 -11.43 12.99 34.53
C ALA A 324 -12.64 13.88 34.13
N PRO A 325 -13.40 14.41 35.10
CA PRO A 325 -14.54 15.24 34.76
C PRO A 325 -14.06 16.38 33.86
N PRO A 326 -14.87 16.79 32.87
CA PRO A 326 -14.47 17.87 31.98
C PRO A 326 -14.06 19.07 32.82
N VAL A 327 -12.85 19.58 32.57
CA VAL A 327 -12.41 20.84 33.14
C VAL A 327 -13.35 21.90 32.59
N ILE A 328 -14.36 22.27 33.38
CA ILE A 328 -15.19 23.44 33.11
C ILE A 328 -14.23 24.63 33.27
N PRO A 329 -13.95 25.43 32.22
CA PRO A 329 -13.14 26.62 32.39
C PRO A 329 -13.83 27.54 33.39
N GLU A 330 -13.11 27.89 34.45
CA GLU A 330 -13.55 28.87 35.43
C GLU A 330 -13.82 30.19 34.70
N ILE A 331 -15.10 30.59 34.68
CA ILE A 331 -15.52 31.85 34.10
C ILE A 331 -14.90 32.95 34.95
N ALA A 332 -13.91 33.65 34.41
CA ALA A 332 -13.33 34.82 35.05
C ALA A 332 -14.44 35.82 35.44
N PRO A 333 -14.45 36.36 36.67
CA PRO A 333 -15.48 37.28 37.08
C PRO A 333 -15.46 38.54 36.20
N VAL A 334 -16.62 38.87 35.64
CA VAL A 334 -16.85 40.10 34.89
C VAL A 334 -16.51 41.29 35.82
N PRO A 335 -15.68 42.27 35.38
CA PRO A 335 -15.39 43.41 36.21
C PRO A 335 -16.66 44.24 36.44
N VAL A 336 -17.00 44.42 37.72
CA VAL A 336 -18.08 45.29 38.17
C VAL A 336 -17.73 46.74 37.79
N VAL A 337 -18.46 47.30 36.83
CA VAL A 337 -18.42 48.72 36.53
C VAL A 337 -19.00 49.48 37.73
N LYS A 338 -18.15 50.21 38.46
CA LYS A 338 -18.59 51.15 39.49
C LYS A 338 -19.41 52.28 38.85
N ALA A 339 -20.62 52.47 39.34
CA ALA A 339 -21.45 53.63 39.04
C ALA A 339 -20.71 54.94 39.41
N PRO A 340 -20.80 56.00 38.59
CA PRO A 340 -20.15 57.27 38.87
C PRO A 340 -20.89 58.05 39.98
N LYS A 341 -20.12 58.63 40.90
CA LYS A 341 -20.61 59.64 41.86
C LYS A 341 -20.86 60.99 41.16
N PRO A 342 -21.87 61.76 41.59
CA PRO A 342 -22.26 62.99 40.91
C PRO A 342 -21.31 64.15 41.27
N ALA A 343 -20.89 64.91 40.25
CA ALA A 343 -20.21 66.19 40.43
C ALA A 343 -20.95 67.29 39.65
N VAL A 344 -21.62 68.13 40.43
CA VAL A 344 -21.73 69.60 40.37
C VAL A 344 -21.56 70.31 39.01
N LYS A 345 -22.60 71.10 38.72
CA LYS A 345 -22.75 72.10 37.64
C LYS A 345 -21.54 73.04 37.49
N SER A 346 -21.11 73.30 36.25
CA SER A 346 -21.05 74.67 35.73
C SER A 346 -20.94 74.75 34.19
N LYS A 347 -21.84 75.57 33.62
CA LYS A 347 -21.80 76.43 32.41
C LYS A 347 -21.24 75.93 31.06
N ALA A 348 -22.13 76.02 30.06
CA ALA A 348 -21.88 76.08 28.62
C ALA A 348 -21.10 77.38 28.21
N PRO A 349 -20.54 77.49 26.99
CA PRO A 349 -21.31 77.64 25.73
C PRO A 349 -20.82 76.70 24.59
N LEU A 350 -21.72 76.12 23.76
CA LEU A 350 -22.20 76.61 22.45
C LEU A 350 -21.10 76.89 21.42
N HIS A 351 -21.02 76.08 20.34
CA HIS A 351 -21.05 76.50 18.92
C HIS A 351 -20.86 75.31 17.93
N ALA A 352 -21.89 75.12 17.09
CA ALA A 352 -21.84 74.97 15.61
C ALA A 352 -21.02 73.80 14.98
N VAL A 353 -21.65 72.78 14.39
CA VAL A 353 -22.32 72.66 13.06
C VAL A 353 -21.35 72.62 11.85
N ALA A 354 -21.65 71.65 10.97
CA ALA A 354 -21.13 71.35 9.62
C ALA A 354 -19.85 70.47 9.60
N GLY A 355 -19.78 69.31 8.94
CA GLY A 355 -20.53 68.78 7.81
C GLY A 355 -19.67 68.89 6.55
N LYS A 356 -19.15 67.76 6.03
CA LYS A 356 -19.11 67.43 4.59
C LYS A 356 -18.38 66.12 4.27
N THR A 357 -19.02 65.43 3.35
CA THR A 357 -18.65 64.28 2.52
C THR A 357 -17.49 64.54 1.55
N ALA A 358 -16.73 63.50 1.15
CA ALA A 358 -16.68 62.95 -0.23
C ALA A 358 -15.32 62.34 -0.66
N LYS A 359 -15.41 61.06 -1.08
CA LYS A 359 -14.87 60.38 -2.28
C LYS A 359 -13.34 60.19 -2.59
N PRO A 360 -13.01 59.17 -3.42
CA PRO A 360 -11.66 58.62 -3.66
C PRO A 360 -11.02 59.01 -5.01
N ALA A 361 -9.73 58.70 -5.20
CA ALA A 361 -8.96 58.72 -6.47
C ALA A 361 -8.20 57.38 -6.60
N VAL A 362 -8.24 56.55 -7.65
CA VAL A 362 -7.97 56.64 -9.11
C VAL A 362 -6.47 56.64 -9.51
N VAL A 363 -6.05 55.47 -10.03
CA VAL A 363 -5.19 55.13 -11.21
C VAL A 363 -3.83 55.81 -11.44
N GLY A 364 -2.80 54.95 -11.66
CA GLY A 364 -1.58 55.26 -12.41
C GLY A 364 -0.99 54.00 -13.08
N LYS A 365 -0.61 54.10 -14.36
CA LYS A 365 -0.11 53.04 -15.28
C LYS A 365 1.38 53.27 -15.64
N ALA A 366 2.01 52.22 -16.20
CA ALA A 366 3.30 52.15 -16.95
C ALA A 366 4.57 51.93 -16.09
N LYS A 367 5.64 51.19 -16.49
CA LYS A 367 6.18 50.82 -17.82
C LYS A 367 7.20 49.64 -17.69
N LYS A 368 7.33 48.80 -18.72
CA LYS A 368 8.34 47.70 -18.89
C LYS A 368 9.73 48.27 -19.29
N PRO A 369 10.83 47.54 -19.06
CA PRO A 369 11.80 47.38 -20.15
C PRO A 369 12.36 45.94 -20.30
N GLU A 370 12.89 45.65 -21.48
CA GLU A 370 13.57 44.42 -21.93
C GLU A 370 14.71 44.86 -22.90
N PRO A 371 15.62 43.99 -23.35
CA PRO A 371 16.92 43.67 -22.74
C PRO A 371 18.14 44.15 -23.57
N VAL A 372 19.35 44.04 -23.02
CA VAL A 372 20.62 44.32 -23.73
C VAL A 372 21.47 43.05 -23.88
N LEU A 373 22.06 42.89 -25.06
CA LEU A 373 22.84 41.76 -25.59
C LEU A 373 24.29 41.63 -25.06
N ALA A 374 24.72 40.36 -25.00
CA ALA A 374 25.97 39.74 -25.48
C ALA A 374 27.36 40.06 -24.88
N SER A 375 28.02 38.99 -24.42
CA SER A 375 29.44 38.71 -24.72
C SER A 375 29.77 37.22 -24.69
N LYS A 376 30.64 36.80 -25.62
CA LYS A 376 30.95 35.46 -26.13
C LYS A 376 31.99 34.66 -25.30
N VAL A 377 31.76 33.34 -25.22
CA VAL A 377 32.64 32.19 -25.58
C VAL A 377 34.07 32.08 -25.02
N LYS A 378 34.34 30.94 -24.35
CA LYS A 378 35.51 30.09 -24.66
C LYS A 378 35.21 28.60 -24.41
N LYS A 379 35.34 27.82 -25.47
CA LYS A 379 35.25 26.35 -25.56
C LYS A 379 36.67 25.79 -25.53
N PRO A 380 36.93 24.58 -25.01
CA PRO A 380 38.08 23.81 -25.48
C PRO A 380 37.64 22.72 -26.46
N THR A 381 38.38 22.68 -27.56
CA THR A 381 38.27 21.79 -28.70
C THR A 381 39.01 20.48 -28.43
N LEU A 382 38.48 19.37 -28.96
CA LEU A 382 39.18 18.11 -29.16
C LEU A 382 40.21 18.22 -30.29
N THR A 383 41.37 17.60 -30.12
CA THR A 383 42.28 17.19 -31.21
C THR A 383 42.78 15.77 -30.97
N SER A 384 42.84 15.00 -32.06
CA SER A 384 43.14 13.57 -32.14
C SER A 384 44.61 13.26 -32.50
N ALA A 385 44.94 11.94 -32.50
CA ALA A 385 46.17 11.24 -32.91
C ALA A 385 47.26 11.16 -31.80
N ASP A 386 48.03 10.08 -31.62
CA ASP A 386 48.39 8.98 -32.52
C ASP A 386 48.80 7.70 -31.73
N LYS A 387 48.87 6.56 -32.45
CA LYS A 387 49.21 5.20 -32.00
C LYS A 387 50.68 5.01 -31.56
N THR A 388 50.93 4.14 -30.57
CA THR A 388 51.84 2.95 -30.68
C THR A 388 51.96 2.12 -29.38
N SER A 389 51.49 0.88 -29.46
CA SER A 389 52.12 -0.40 -29.06
C SER A 389 52.98 -0.54 -27.79
N LYS A 390 52.51 -1.35 -26.83
CA LYS A 390 53.28 -2.50 -26.29
C LYS A 390 52.38 -3.56 -25.62
N LYS A 391 52.55 -4.81 -26.09
CA LYS A 391 51.95 -6.07 -25.64
C LYS A 391 52.37 -6.44 -24.21
N VAL A 392 51.49 -7.08 -23.44
CA VAL A 392 51.71 -8.39 -22.79
C VAL A 392 50.35 -9.11 -22.65
N ALA A 393 50.30 -10.36 -23.10
CA ALA A 393 49.16 -11.28 -22.99
C ALA A 393 49.26 -12.11 -21.69
N VAL A 394 48.16 -12.71 -21.20
CA VAL A 394 48.03 -14.16 -20.89
C VAL A 394 46.56 -14.52 -20.59
N ALA A 395 46.04 -15.36 -21.49
CA ALA A 395 45.13 -16.51 -21.39
C ALA A 395 44.01 -16.64 -20.31
N ALA A 396 42.82 -16.89 -20.86
CA ALA A 396 41.66 -17.52 -20.23
C ALA A 396 41.91 -19.00 -19.85
N LYS A 397 41.26 -19.45 -18.77
CA LYS A 397 41.06 -20.87 -18.42
C LYS A 397 39.57 -21.18 -18.30
N LYS A 398 39.06 -21.99 -19.24
CA LYS A 398 37.90 -22.89 -19.09
C LYS A 398 38.39 -24.22 -18.54
N THR A 399 37.61 -24.89 -17.67
CA THR A 399 37.45 -26.37 -17.54
C THR A 399 36.55 -26.68 -16.29
N PRO A 400 36.02 -27.91 -16.08
CA PRO A 400 35.07 -28.68 -16.90
C PRO A 400 33.96 -29.39 -16.05
N GLU A 401 33.05 -30.12 -16.70
CA GLU A 401 32.22 -31.19 -16.11
C GLU A 401 33.05 -32.32 -15.47
N PRO A 402 32.44 -33.17 -14.62
CA PRO A 402 32.83 -34.57 -14.60
C PRO A 402 31.68 -35.58 -14.74
N VAL A 403 32.01 -36.60 -15.53
CA VAL A 403 31.35 -37.89 -15.76
C VAL A 403 31.52 -38.83 -14.55
N SER A 404 30.55 -39.73 -14.40
CA SER A 404 30.50 -40.88 -13.49
C SER A 404 31.75 -41.76 -13.45
N LYS A 405 32.15 -42.23 -12.26
CA LYS A 405 32.83 -43.54 -12.09
C LYS A 405 32.35 -44.27 -10.84
N THR A 406 32.04 -45.54 -11.08
CA THR A 406 31.81 -46.67 -10.19
C THR A 406 33.01 -46.94 -9.27
N LYS A 407 32.76 -47.30 -8.00
CA LYS A 407 33.61 -48.27 -7.28
C LYS A 407 32.81 -49.05 -6.23
N LYS A 408 33.03 -50.36 -6.27
CA LYS A 408 32.53 -51.43 -5.38
C LYS A 408 32.86 -51.18 -3.91
N THR A 409 31.92 -51.52 -3.03
CA THR A 409 32.18 -52.20 -1.75
C THR A 409 31.09 -53.25 -1.50
N THR A 410 31.56 -54.46 -1.20
CA THR A 410 30.83 -55.67 -0.83
C THR A 410 30.38 -55.65 0.63
N ALA A 411 29.16 -56.12 0.92
CA ALA A 411 28.86 -57.09 2.00
C ALA A 411 27.35 -57.40 2.09
N THR A 412 27.02 -58.64 1.71
CA THR A 412 26.19 -59.62 2.46
C THR A 412 24.76 -59.27 2.90
N GLY A 413 23.79 -60.08 2.45
CA GLY A 413 22.52 -60.27 3.17
C GLY A 413 21.32 -60.65 2.29
N ALA A 414 21.05 -61.94 2.18
CA ALA A 414 19.97 -62.55 1.41
C ALA A 414 18.54 -62.15 1.88
N LYS A 415 17.57 -62.10 0.95
CA LYS A 415 16.36 -62.96 0.97
C LYS A 415 15.37 -62.70 -0.19
N THR A 416 15.04 -63.81 -0.86
CA THR A 416 13.74 -64.24 -1.43
C THR A 416 13.06 -63.51 -2.59
N LYS A 417 13.15 -64.18 -3.76
CA LYS A 417 12.09 -64.54 -4.73
C LYS A 417 10.66 -64.02 -4.46
N LYS A 418 10.07 -63.38 -5.48
CA LYS A 418 8.90 -63.93 -6.19
C LYS A 418 8.70 -63.29 -7.57
N THR A 419 8.75 -64.16 -8.56
CA THR A 419 8.25 -64.04 -9.93
C THR A 419 6.75 -63.74 -9.99
N THR A 420 6.32 -62.90 -10.93
CA THR A 420 5.24 -63.25 -11.88
C THR A 420 5.19 -62.26 -13.05
N THR A 421 4.90 -62.87 -14.19
CA THR A 421 4.94 -62.43 -15.59
C THR A 421 3.58 -61.91 -16.11
N ALA A 422 3.64 -61.33 -17.32
CA ALA A 422 2.59 -61.07 -18.33
C ALA A 422 2.14 -59.60 -18.41
N LYS A 423 2.40 -58.77 -19.45
CA LYS A 423 2.46 -58.86 -20.93
C LYS A 423 1.10 -58.63 -21.63
N GLY A 424 1.04 -57.55 -22.43
CA GLY A 424 0.02 -57.23 -23.47
C GLY A 424 -0.47 -55.77 -23.36
N ARG A 425 0.05 -54.81 -24.14
CA ARG A 425 -0.40 -54.34 -25.50
C ARG A 425 -1.86 -53.84 -25.49
N ASP A 426 -2.28 -52.74 -26.12
CA ASP A 426 -1.71 -51.77 -27.06
C ASP A 426 -2.68 -50.58 -27.17
N GLN A 427 -2.22 -49.51 -27.84
CA GLN A 427 -2.96 -48.48 -28.59
C GLN A 427 -3.01 -47.03 -28.05
N ALA A 428 -2.05 -46.27 -28.57
CA ALA A 428 -2.13 -44.96 -29.23
C ALA A 428 -3.39 -44.08 -29.10
N SER A 429 -3.16 -42.81 -28.74
CA SER A 429 -3.73 -41.66 -29.45
C SER A 429 -2.83 -40.44 -29.30
N SER A 430 -2.55 -39.83 -30.45
CA SER A 430 -1.76 -38.63 -30.71
C SER A 430 -2.57 -37.35 -30.52
N ALA A 431 -1.96 -36.28 -30.00
CA ALA A 431 -2.26 -34.90 -30.40
C ALA A 431 -1.13 -33.96 -29.94
N GLY A 432 -0.43 -33.36 -30.92
CA GLY A 432 0.59 -32.34 -30.67
C GLY A 432 -0.02 -30.97 -30.43
N TYR A 433 0.74 -30.08 -29.78
CA TYR A 433 0.43 -28.66 -29.68
C TYR A 433 1.62 -27.81 -30.12
N PHE A 434 1.27 -26.81 -30.93
CA PHE A 434 2.10 -25.90 -31.70
C PHE A 434 2.82 -24.87 -30.82
N ARG A 435 4.00 -24.45 -31.30
CA ARG A 435 4.77 -23.26 -30.91
C ARG A 435 4.59 -22.18 -31.99
N GLY A 436 4.57 -20.91 -31.57
CA GLY A 436 4.73 -19.71 -32.41
C GLY A 436 3.87 -18.56 -31.86
N VAL A 437 4.32 -17.31 -31.77
CA VAL A 437 5.57 -16.63 -32.15
C VAL A 437 5.71 -15.43 -31.20
#